data_AF-A0A914LBN5-F1
#
_entry.id   AF-A0A914LBN5-F1
#
_cell.length_a   1.000
_cell.length_b   1.000
_cell.length_c   1.000
_cell.angle_alpha   90.00
_cell.angle_beta   90.00
_cell.angle_gamma   90.00
#
_symmetry.space_group_name_H-M   'P 1'
#
loop_
_entity.id
_entity.type
_entity.pdbx_description
1 polymer ?
#
loop_
_entity_poly.entity_id
_entity_poly.type
_entity_poly.pdbx_seq_one_letter_code
_entity_poly.pdbx_strand_id
1 'polypeptide(L)'
;MENRSRIRPVQLFSVNSSNPNVLKLNKSALNTALGHSSIANRKIVVLSITGTHRKGKSFLLNFFLDYLYKLQYTQKNQDLELEEWINDEDIVEGFTYKAGPKRCTAGIWIWAEPILIDIPSGERYAVLLMDVQGCIDQSVINGTSCTNTTNNLFTSSLLNNNTNNLQHPAILALSTMLSSIQCLNSSETISEELIQMLTFFTDYGRLALTEAKELGKPFQSLAFIVRDFKLEDELIYGIEGGARFLAKVLPEAISEKRENLNPKKTEVRKNIRQCFGQGVNCYLMPHPGPKVADQNSGFKGQVKEIKQLFRDEVKRLVESLVSPSVIRPKLLNGKPVTVRKFIECVKEYSRLFDSSELPEPRSILNSNLQLICVEYALDAKLAYCKAMDRTTRSSRMMAEKKLLEAHIKNGIKALNIYDKCPKIYSGDIRIQNLGRLQESINHELERYQRLNEEKRVINCKRSQRVTTCTSAMLACGDSPLFGLGLGGAASGAVAATVITLQMGVVSAGIVAIPVSLTALFGIWVYVTLKPSVKSCLGLEKDN
;
A
#
# COMPACT_ATOMS: atom_id res chain seq x y z
N MET A 1 10.30 24.65 -16.79
CA MET A 1 9.31 24.67 -15.68
C MET A 1 7.85 24.87 -16.13
N GLU A 2 7.55 24.94 -17.44
CA GLU A 2 6.25 25.35 -17.98
C GLU A 2 5.02 24.51 -17.56
N ASN A 3 5.22 23.25 -17.13
CA ASN A 3 4.11 22.40 -16.67
C ASN A 3 3.73 22.59 -15.20
N ARG A 4 4.57 23.23 -14.37
CA ARG A 4 4.30 23.38 -12.92
C ARG A 4 3.01 24.17 -12.65
N SER A 5 2.74 25.22 -13.43
CA SER A 5 1.59 26.11 -13.24
C SER A 5 0.23 25.44 -13.51
N ARG A 6 0.23 24.32 -14.23
CA ARG A 6 -0.98 23.54 -14.57
C ARG A 6 -1.34 22.51 -13.49
N ILE A 7 -0.37 22.11 -12.66
CA ILE A 7 -0.57 21.09 -11.64
C ILE A 7 -1.16 21.76 -10.40
N ARG A 8 -2.22 21.17 -9.86
CA ARG A 8 -2.93 21.66 -8.68
C ARG A 8 -3.02 20.53 -7.64
N PRO A 9 -3.09 20.85 -6.35
CA PRO A 9 -3.32 19.83 -5.34
C PRO A 9 -4.70 19.18 -5.52
N VAL A 10 -4.79 17.88 -5.27
CA VAL A 10 -6.04 17.12 -5.33
C VAL A 10 -6.39 16.59 -3.95
N GLN A 11 -7.67 16.61 -3.61
CA GLN A 11 -8.15 16.09 -2.33
C GLN A 11 -8.17 14.57 -2.38
N LEU A 12 -7.33 13.94 -1.54
CA LEU A 12 -7.25 12.49 -1.42
C LEU A 12 -8.31 11.95 -0.46
N PHE A 13 -8.44 12.57 0.72
CA PHE A 13 -9.48 12.22 1.70
C PHE A 13 -10.33 13.44 2.01
N SER A 14 -11.65 13.30 1.91
CA SER A 14 -12.62 14.29 2.35
C SER A 14 -13.19 13.90 3.70
N VAL A 15 -13.35 14.88 4.59
CA VAL A 15 -14.01 14.69 5.89
C VAL A 15 -15.52 14.72 5.70
N ASN A 16 -16.23 13.77 6.30
CA ASN A 16 -17.68 13.78 6.28
C ASN A 16 -18.22 14.93 7.15
N SER A 17 -19.14 15.75 6.61
CA SER A 17 -19.75 16.88 7.31
C SER A 17 -20.54 16.46 8.55
N SER A 18 -21.10 15.25 8.58
CA SER A 18 -21.89 14.74 9.70
C SER A 18 -21.04 14.06 10.78
N ASN A 19 -19.92 13.44 10.41
CA ASN A 19 -18.99 12.83 11.36
C ASN A 19 -17.53 13.12 10.98
N PRO A 20 -16.81 13.96 11.75
CA PRO A 20 -15.46 14.38 11.45
C PRO A 20 -14.41 13.26 11.46
N ASN A 21 -14.72 12.10 12.04
CA ASN A 21 -13.80 10.96 12.12
C ASN A 21 -13.89 10.04 10.90
N VAL A 22 -14.97 10.14 10.11
CA VAL A 22 -15.16 9.31 8.91
C VAL A 22 -14.48 9.99 7.73
N LEU A 23 -13.52 9.27 7.13
CA LEU A 23 -12.70 9.78 6.02
C LEU A 23 -13.06 9.06 4.72
N LYS A 24 -13.63 9.80 3.77
CA LYS A 24 -13.97 9.24 2.46
C LYS A 24 -12.79 9.40 1.50
N LEU A 25 -12.29 8.27 0.99
CA LEU A 25 -11.25 8.25 -0.04
C LEU A 25 -11.80 8.66 -1.42
N ASN A 26 -11.15 9.63 -2.05
CA ASN A 26 -11.36 9.96 -3.45
C ASN A 26 -10.52 9.02 -4.35
N LYS A 27 -11.12 7.89 -4.74
CA LYS A 27 -10.47 6.88 -5.60
C LYS A 27 -10.06 7.45 -6.96
N SER A 28 -10.82 8.41 -7.51
CA SER A 28 -10.50 9.05 -8.78
C SER A 28 -9.22 9.87 -8.66
N ALA A 29 -9.14 10.74 -7.64
CA ALA A 29 -7.94 11.56 -7.41
C ALA A 29 -6.69 10.68 -7.17
N LEU A 30 -6.83 9.61 -6.39
CA LEU A 30 -5.74 8.66 -6.14
C LEU A 30 -5.22 8.03 -7.44
N ASN A 31 -6.12 7.54 -8.29
CA ASN A 31 -5.74 6.91 -9.56
C ASN A 31 -5.21 7.92 -10.58
N THR A 32 -5.75 9.14 -10.63
CA THR A 32 -5.23 10.19 -11.52
C THR A 32 -3.81 10.60 -11.13
N ALA A 33 -3.53 10.74 -9.83
CA ALA A 33 -2.21 11.17 -9.37
C ALA A 33 -1.15 10.06 -9.41
N LEU A 34 -1.51 8.83 -9.05
CA LEU A 34 -0.56 7.73 -8.84
C LEU A 34 -0.69 6.56 -9.82
N GLY A 35 -1.76 6.52 -10.63
CA GLY A 35 -2.08 5.38 -11.50
C GLY A 35 -1.27 5.28 -12.78
N HIS A 36 -0.43 6.28 -13.09
CA HIS A 36 0.35 6.29 -14.33
C HIS A 36 1.43 5.19 -14.33
N SER A 37 1.53 4.44 -15.42
CA SER A 37 2.41 3.26 -15.52
C SER A 37 3.90 3.58 -15.40
N SER A 38 4.33 4.79 -15.79
CA SER A 38 5.72 5.25 -15.73
C SER A 38 6.28 5.34 -14.30
N ILE A 39 5.41 5.53 -13.30
CA ILE A 39 5.81 5.66 -11.89
C ILE A 39 5.43 4.44 -11.05
N ALA A 40 4.61 3.53 -11.57
CA ALA A 40 4.03 2.40 -10.82
C ALA A 40 5.06 1.53 -10.07
N ASN A 41 6.24 1.31 -10.68
CA ASN A 41 7.32 0.49 -10.10
C ASN A 41 8.39 1.31 -9.37
N ARG A 42 8.27 2.64 -9.32
CA ARG A 42 9.19 3.50 -8.57
C ARG A 42 8.90 3.40 -7.08
N LYS A 43 9.94 3.44 -6.25
CA LYS A 43 9.79 3.53 -4.79
C LYS A 43 9.23 4.90 -4.44
N ILE A 44 8.25 4.96 -3.54
CA ILE A 44 7.58 6.19 -3.17
C ILE A 44 8.19 6.77 -1.88
N VAL A 45 8.33 8.09 -1.81
CA VAL A 45 8.62 8.84 -0.58
C VAL A 45 7.40 9.72 -0.31
N VAL A 46 6.91 9.77 0.93
CA VAL A 46 5.72 10.55 1.26
C VAL A 46 6.04 11.49 2.41
N LEU A 47 6.10 12.79 2.11
CA LEU A 47 6.27 13.85 3.10
C LEU A 47 4.90 14.43 3.45
N SER A 48 4.57 14.42 4.73
CA SER A 48 3.29 14.87 5.28
C SER A 48 3.51 16.03 6.22
N ILE A 49 2.78 17.13 6.05
CA ILE A 49 2.74 18.20 7.05
C ILE A 49 1.35 18.24 7.67
N THR A 50 1.30 18.04 8.98
CA THR A 50 0.10 18.17 9.82
C THR A 50 0.40 19.01 11.06
N GLY A 51 -0.61 19.38 11.84
CA GLY A 51 -0.41 20.10 13.10
C GLY A 51 -1.50 21.11 13.39
N THR A 52 -1.14 22.22 14.05
CA THR A 52 -2.10 23.23 14.49
C THR A 52 -2.79 23.94 13.32
N HIS A 53 -4.04 24.35 13.54
CA HIS A 53 -4.83 25.07 12.57
C HIS A 53 -4.27 26.49 12.35
N ARG A 54 -4.29 26.98 11.09
CA ARG A 54 -3.81 28.32 10.67
C ARG A 54 -2.33 28.66 10.91
N LYS A 55 -1.46 27.69 11.21
CA LYS A 55 -0.02 27.95 11.47
C LYS A 55 0.90 27.75 10.26
N GLY A 56 0.42 28.12 9.06
CA GLY A 56 1.28 28.18 7.86
C GLY A 56 1.79 26.84 7.32
N LYS A 57 1.02 25.75 7.45
CA LYS A 57 1.39 24.39 6.96
C LYS A 57 1.59 24.36 5.45
N SER A 58 0.55 24.72 4.69
CA SER A 58 0.59 24.72 3.23
C SER A 58 1.58 25.74 2.67
N PHE A 59 1.78 26.87 3.37
CA PHE A 59 2.84 27.84 3.06
C PHE A 59 4.23 27.22 3.17
N LEU A 60 4.50 26.49 4.26
CA LEU A 60 5.77 25.78 4.43
C LEU A 60 5.93 24.65 3.39
N LEU A 61 4.86 23.92 3.09
CA LEU A 61 4.88 22.83 2.11
C LEU A 61 5.26 23.30 0.70
N ASN A 62 4.91 24.54 0.33
CA ASN A 62 5.27 25.11 -0.96
C ASN A 62 6.79 25.33 -1.11
N PHE A 63 7.55 25.57 -0.04
CA PHE A 63 9.02 25.60 -0.13
C PHE A 63 9.61 24.22 -0.45
N PHE A 64 9.06 23.14 0.12
CA PHE A 64 9.45 21.79 -0.28
C PHE A 64 9.13 21.53 -1.76
N LEU A 65 7.99 22.03 -2.23
CA LEU A 65 7.58 21.92 -3.62
C LEU A 65 8.55 22.66 -4.56
N ASP A 66 8.90 23.90 -4.22
CA ASP A 66 9.88 24.72 -4.93
C ASP A 66 11.23 24.01 -5.06
N TYR A 67 11.78 23.57 -3.94
CA TYR A 67 13.05 22.84 -3.89
C TYR A 67 13.02 21.58 -4.76
N LEU A 68 11.99 20.74 -4.61
CA LEU A 68 11.90 19.47 -5.33
C LEU A 68 11.77 19.67 -6.84
N TYR A 69 11.05 20.71 -7.31
CA TYR A 69 10.99 21.03 -8.73
C TYR A 69 12.29 21.58 -9.28
N LYS A 70 12.96 22.48 -8.55
CA LYS A 70 14.27 23.01 -8.93
C LYS A 70 15.31 21.88 -8.99
N LEU A 71 15.33 21.00 -8.00
CA LEU A 71 16.17 19.80 -7.95
C LEU A 71 15.88 18.83 -9.09
N GLN A 72 14.60 18.53 -9.38
CA GLN A 72 14.27 17.67 -10.52
C GLN A 72 14.72 18.30 -11.85
N TYR A 73 14.59 19.62 -11.97
CA TYR A 73 14.99 20.33 -13.18
C TYR A 73 16.50 20.29 -13.38
N THR A 74 17.30 20.51 -12.34
CA THR A 74 18.77 20.41 -12.42
C THR A 74 19.21 18.98 -12.70
N GLN A 75 18.61 17.97 -12.06
CA GLN A 75 18.93 16.56 -12.34
C GLN A 75 18.62 16.12 -13.78
N LYS A 76 17.68 16.78 -14.46
CA LYS A 76 17.38 16.53 -15.89
C LYS A 76 18.37 17.21 -16.83
N ASN A 77 19.04 18.28 -16.39
CA ASN A 77 19.95 19.09 -17.19
C ASN A 77 21.35 18.99 -16.56
N GLN A 78 22.15 18.02 -17.00
CA GLN A 78 23.43 17.67 -16.37
C GLN A 78 24.46 18.81 -16.30
N ASP A 79 24.27 19.89 -17.06
CA ASP A 79 25.14 21.07 -17.09
C ASP A 79 24.79 22.12 -16.02
N LEU A 80 23.72 21.91 -15.23
CA LEU A 80 23.25 22.85 -14.21
C LEU A 80 23.47 22.31 -12.80
N GLU A 81 24.23 23.04 -12.00
CA GLU A 81 24.27 22.82 -10.55
C GLU A 81 23.04 23.46 -9.88
N LEU A 82 22.64 22.89 -8.74
CA LEU A 82 21.59 23.50 -7.92
C LEU A 82 22.17 24.71 -7.21
N GLU A 83 22.05 25.88 -7.84
CA GLU A 83 22.32 27.17 -7.22
C GLU A 83 21.33 27.47 -6.07
N GLU A 84 21.40 28.69 -5.53
CA GLU A 84 20.43 29.18 -4.56
C GLU A 84 18.99 29.01 -5.05
N TRP A 85 18.24 28.12 -4.39
CA TRP A 85 16.90 27.73 -4.81
C TRP A 85 15.80 28.62 -4.20
N ILE A 86 16.14 29.57 -3.34
CA ILE A 86 15.22 30.59 -2.81
C ILE A 86 15.75 31.97 -3.25
N ASN A 87 15.11 32.58 -4.24
CA ASN A 87 15.50 33.91 -4.73
C ASN A 87 14.44 34.97 -4.38
N ASP A 88 14.85 36.23 -4.27
CA ASP A 88 13.95 37.34 -3.91
C ASP A 88 12.78 37.54 -4.87
N GLU A 89 13.02 37.24 -6.15
CA GLU A 89 12.04 37.36 -7.24
C GLU A 89 11.04 36.19 -7.31
N ASP A 90 11.28 35.12 -6.53
CA ASP A 90 10.40 33.95 -6.53
C ASP A 90 9.06 34.27 -5.83
N ILE A 91 8.02 33.53 -6.24
CA ILE A 91 6.70 33.52 -5.60
C ILE A 91 6.41 32.10 -5.13
N VAL A 92 6.13 31.96 -3.84
CA VAL A 92 5.83 30.68 -3.18
C VAL A 92 4.41 30.23 -3.56
N GLU A 93 4.29 29.37 -4.57
CA GLU A 93 3.00 28.89 -5.08
C GLU A 93 2.89 27.36 -5.14
N GLY A 94 1.66 26.84 -5.02
CA GLY A 94 1.38 25.42 -5.10
C GLY A 94 0.09 25.05 -4.38
N PHE A 95 0.22 24.51 -3.16
CA PHE A 95 -0.88 24.28 -2.26
C PHE A 95 -1.53 25.62 -1.86
N THR A 96 -2.86 25.64 -1.81
CA THR A 96 -3.63 26.83 -1.48
C THR A 96 -3.43 27.19 -0.01
N TYR A 97 -2.90 28.39 0.25
CA TYR A 97 -2.88 29.00 1.58
C TYR A 97 -3.50 30.40 1.50
N LYS A 98 -4.14 30.82 2.58
CA LYS A 98 -4.72 32.16 2.74
C LYS A 98 -4.55 32.58 4.19
N ALA A 99 -4.38 33.87 4.46
CA ALA A 99 -4.52 34.46 5.80
C ALA A 99 -6.01 34.55 6.19
N GLY A 100 -6.34 34.74 7.48
CA GLY A 100 -7.72 34.70 7.98
C GLY A 100 -7.99 33.72 9.13
N PRO A 101 -9.20 33.69 9.71
CA PRO A 101 -9.59 32.69 10.71
C PRO A 101 -10.26 31.45 10.08
N LYS A 102 -10.82 31.58 8.88
CA LYS A 102 -11.54 30.48 8.21
C LYS A 102 -10.59 29.36 7.75
N ARG A 103 -11.06 28.12 7.86
CA ARG A 103 -10.34 26.92 7.40
C ARG A 103 -10.02 27.01 5.91
N CYS A 104 -8.81 26.59 5.53
CA CYS A 104 -8.36 26.53 4.13
C CYS A 104 -8.25 25.09 3.63
N THR A 105 -7.63 24.21 4.44
CA THR A 105 -7.46 22.79 4.12
C THR A 105 -8.42 21.93 4.95
N ALA A 106 -9.26 21.15 4.28
CA ALA A 106 -10.13 20.15 4.89
C ALA A 106 -9.80 18.74 4.38
N GLY A 107 -9.62 17.77 5.27
CA GLY A 107 -9.17 16.42 4.96
C GLY A 107 -7.68 16.32 4.63
N ILE A 108 -7.33 15.44 3.69
CA ILE A 108 -5.95 15.19 3.24
C ILE A 108 -5.85 15.54 1.77
N TRP A 109 -4.91 16.41 1.43
CA TRP A 109 -4.62 16.83 0.06
C TRP A 109 -3.23 16.35 -0.33
N ILE A 110 -3.07 15.96 -1.59
CA ILE A 110 -1.78 15.57 -2.15
C ILE A 110 -1.47 16.42 -3.37
N TRP A 111 -0.19 16.61 -3.64
CA TRP A 111 0.23 17.18 -4.92
C TRP A 111 -0.11 16.18 -6.04
N ALA A 112 -0.77 16.63 -7.12
CA ALA A 112 -1.36 15.74 -8.11
C ALA A 112 -0.34 14.98 -8.97
N GLU A 113 0.93 15.38 -8.99
CA GLU A 113 1.98 14.68 -9.73
C GLU A 113 3.19 14.41 -8.81
N PRO A 114 3.55 13.14 -8.53
CA PRO A 114 4.74 12.84 -7.77
C PRO A 114 6.01 13.35 -8.46
N ILE A 115 6.88 14.00 -7.70
CA ILE A 115 8.12 14.56 -8.22
C ILE A 115 9.19 13.49 -8.21
N LEU A 116 9.72 13.18 -9.40
CA LEU A 116 10.78 12.19 -9.57
C LEU A 116 12.14 12.80 -9.23
N ILE A 117 12.82 12.22 -8.24
CA ILE A 117 14.16 12.63 -7.77
C ILE A 117 15.12 11.46 -7.93
N ASP A 118 16.26 11.73 -8.56
CA ASP A 118 17.37 10.78 -8.65
C ASP A 118 18.18 10.81 -7.36
N ILE A 119 18.48 9.63 -6.81
CA ILE A 119 19.31 9.49 -5.61
C ILE A 119 20.71 9.00 -5.98
N PRO A 120 21.73 9.22 -5.11
CA PRO A 120 23.12 8.85 -5.42
C PRO A 120 23.35 7.38 -5.79
N SER A 121 22.45 6.47 -5.40
CA SER A 121 22.53 5.06 -5.80
C SER A 121 22.12 4.79 -7.25
N GLY A 122 21.69 5.81 -8.01
CA GLY A 122 21.19 5.68 -9.38
C GLY A 122 19.72 5.26 -9.49
N GLU A 123 19.04 5.03 -8.36
CA GLU A 123 17.59 4.84 -8.35
C GLU A 123 16.85 6.18 -8.44
N ARG A 124 15.64 6.16 -9.01
CA ARG A 124 14.75 7.31 -9.09
C ARG A 124 13.53 7.09 -8.21
N TYR A 125 13.32 7.96 -7.24
CA TYR A 125 12.20 7.91 -6.29
C TYR A 125 11.05 8.82 -6.71
N ALA A 126 9.82 8.42 -6.42
CA ALA A 126 8.63 9.25 -6.59
C ALA A 126 8.30 9.93 -5.25
N VAL A 127 8.50 11.25 -5.17
CA VAL A 127 8.26 12.05 -3.96
C VAL A 127 6.85 12.64 -4.01
N LEU A 128 6.04 12.30 -3.02
CA LEU A 128 4.67 12.77 -2.85
C LEU A 128 4.60 13.72 -1.64
N LEU A 129 4.05 14.91 -1.87
CA LEU A 129 3.77 15.88 -0.81
C LEU A 129 2.30 15.79 -0.38
N MET A 130 2.07 15.80 0.92
CA MET A 130 0.75 15.68 1.53
C MET A 130 0.49 16.82 2.52
N ASP A 131 -0.53 17.65 2.22
CA ASP A 131 -1.04 18.70 3.10
C ASP A 131 -2.23 18.17 3.89
N VAL A 132 -2.12 18.22 5.21
CA VAL A 132 -3.09 17.62 6.12
C VAL A 132 -3.83 18.72 6.88
N GLN A 133 -5.15 18.54 7.02
CA GLN A 133 -5.98 19.43 7.84
C GLN A 133 -5.38 19.60 9.24
N GLY A 134 -5.50 20.83 9.78
CA GLY A 134 -5.05 21.08 11.15
C GLY A 134 -5.93 20.38 12.19
N CYS A 135 -5.32 19.66 13.12
CA CYS A 135 -6.01 18.82 14.11
C CYS A 135 -6.28 19.54 15.45
N ILE A 136 -5.65 20.70 15.69
CA ILE A 136 -5.75 21.45 16.95
C ILE A 136 -6.19 22.88 16.65
N ASP A 137 -7.27 23.33 17.30
CA ASP A 137 -7.74 24.71 17.24
C ASP A 137 -7.35 25.48 18.52
N GLN A 138 -6.44 26.43 18.41
CA GLN A 138 -5.86 27.13 19.56
C GLN A 138 -6.81 28.21 20.12
N SER A 139 -7.86 28.58 19.38
CA SER A 139 -8.88 29.54 19.84
C SER A 139 -9.72 29.05 21.01
N VAL A 140 -9.74 27.73 21.27
CA VAL A 140 -10.43 27.16 22.44
C VAL A 140 -9.57 27.30 23.71
N ILE A 141 -8.24 27.37 23.57
CA ILE A 141 -7.28 27.43 24.68
C ILE A 141 -7.23 28.84 25.28
N ASN A 142 -7.35 29.88 24.46
CA ASN A 142 -7.31 31.27 24.94
C ASN A 142 -8.66 31.78 25.48
N GLY A 143 -9.73 30.99 25.35
CA GLY A 143 -11.07 31.32 25.87
C GLY A 143 -11.37 30.78 27.27
N THR A 144 -10.53 29.89 27.80
CA THR A 144 -10.63 29.42 29.19
C THR A 144 -9.59 30.15 30.04
N SER A 145 -9.89 31.42 30.35
CA SER A 145 -9.29 32.05 31.52
C SER A 145 -9.54 31.15 32.72
N CYS A 146 -8.44 30.71 33.32
CA CYS A 146 -8.39 29.85 34.48
C CYS A 146 -9.20 30.48 35.63
N THR A 147 -10.39 29.94 35.92
CA THR A 147 -10.95 30.01 37.27
C THR A 147 -10.63 28.69 37.96
N ASN A 148 -9.86 28.80 39.03
CA ASN A 148 -9.47 27.71 39.93
C ASN A 148 -10.66 26.78 40.23
N THR A 149 -10.59 25.52 39.82
CA THR A 149 -11.30 24.45 40.53
C THR A 149 -10.45 23.19 40.49
N THR A 150 -10.19 22.72 41.70
CA THR A 150 -9.32 21.64 42.12
C THR A 150 -9.66 20.29 41.50
N ASN A 151 -8.61 19.57 41.11
CA ASN A 151 -8.41 18.13 41.25
C ASN A 151 -9.68 17.26 41.26
N ASN A 152 -10.08 16.74 40.10
CA ASN A 152 -10.65 15.39 39.85
C ASN A 152 -11.35 15.30 38.49
N LEU A 153 -10.67 15.64 37.39
CA LEU A 153 -11.28 15.61 36.05
C LEU A 153 -10.34 15.10 34.94
N PHE A 154 -9.55 14.05 35.20
CA PHE A 154 -8.58 13.55 34.22
C PHE A 154 -8.75 12.08 33.77
N THR A 155 -9.83 11.41 34.13
CA THR A 155 -10.08 10.01 33.71
C THR A 155 -11.43 9.75 33.05
N SER A 156 -12.35 10.71 33.01
CA SER A 156 -13.67 10.57 32.38
C SER A 156 -13.94 11.55 31.21
N SER A 157 -13.07 12.55 30.98
CA SER A 157 -13.26 13.54 29.91
C SER A 157 -12.90 13.05 28.50
N LEU A 158 -12.49 11.79 28.34
CA LEU A 158 -12.35 11.16 27.01
C LEU A 158 -13.67 10.57 26.49
N LEU A 159 -14.73 10.54 27.31
CA LEU A 159 -16.05 9.99 26.96
C LEU A 159 -17.21 11.00 27.09
N ASN A 160 -16.99 12.20 27.65
CA ASN A 160 -18.01 13.24 27.70
C ASN A 160 -17.92 14.15 26.48
N ASN A 161 -18.91 13.99 25.59
CA ASN A 161 -19.07 14.63 24.29
C ASN A 161 -19.18 16.18 24.25
N ASN A 162 -18.79 16.91 25.31
CA ASN A 162 -19.05 18.36 25.40
C ASN A 162 -17.83 19.27 25.63
N THR A 163 -16.59 18.76 25.59
CA THR A 163 -15.38 19.60 25.53
C THR A 163 -14.40 19.11 24.44
N ASN A 164 -14.83 19.29 23.19
CA ASN A 164 -14.08 18.94 21.97
C ASN A 164 -12.87 19.87 21.74
N ASN A 165 -11.78 19.68 22.48
CA ASN A 165 -10.52 20.37 22.20
C ASN A 165 -9.69 19.67 21.09
N LEU A 166 -10.03 18.44 20.74
CA LEU A 166 -9.32 17.64 19.75
C LEU A 166 -10.19 17.41 18.52
N GLN A 167 -9.71 17.82 17.35
CA GLN A 167 -10.43 17.63 16.09
C GLN A 167 -9.65 16.66 15.20
N HIS A 168 -10.27 15.53 14.84
CA HIS A 168 -9.82 14.59 13.81
C HIS A 168 -8.55 13.76 14.08
N PRO A 169 -8.48 12.93 15.16
CA PRO A 169 -7.37 12.01 15.38
C PRO A 169 -7.20 10.99 14.24
N ALA A 170 -8.28 10.64 13.53
CA ALA A 170 -8.26 9.75 12.37
C ALA A 170 -7.40 10.30 11.21
N ILE A 171 -7.46 11.62 10.97
CA ILE A 171 -6.67 12.27 9.91
C ILE A 171 -5.18 12.21 10.23
N LEU A 172 -4.82 12.49 11.49
CA LEU A 172 -3.44 12.39 11.95
C LEU A 172 -2.95 10.94 11.86
N ALA A 173 -3.76 9.99 12.32
CA ALA A 173 -3.46 8.57 12.29
C ALA A 173 -3.14 8.09 10.87
N LEU A 174 -4.06 8.37 9.95
CA LEU A 174 -3.95 7.97 8.55
C LEU A 174 -2.76 8.66 7.85
N SER A 175 -2.58 9.97 8.05
CA SER A 175 -1.45 10.71 7.45
C SER A 175 -0.09 10.19 7.92
N THR A 176 0.04 9.82 9.19
CA THR A 176 1.28 9.26 9.76
C THR A 176 1.54 7.84 9.28
N MET A 177 0.51 7.02 9.10
CA MET A 177 0.67 5.67 8.54
C MET A 177 1.07 5.71 7.06
N LEU A 178 0.57 6.68 6.29
CA LEU A 178 0.90 6.85 4.88
C LEU A 178 2.28 7.48 4.67
N SER A 179 2.72 8.35 5.58
CA SER A 179 3.96 9.12 5.41
C SER A 179 5.23 8.32 5.72
N SER A 180 6.31 8.62 5.01
CA SER A 180 7.67 8.22 5.38
C SER A 180 8.32 9.29 6.26
N ILE A 181 7.97 10.56 6.03
CA ILE A 181 8.40 11.71 6.81
C ILE A 181 7.14 12.42 7.31
N GLN A 182 6.91 12.36 8.62
CA GLN A 182 5.79 13.04 9.27
C GLN A 182 6.29 14.34 9.92
N CYS A 183 5.89 15.48 9.38
CA CYS A 183 6.16 16.78 9.96
C CYS A 183 4.98 17.22 10.82
N LEU A 184 5.24 17.53 12.09
CA LEU A 184 4.29 18.09 13.04
C LEU A 184 4.59 19.58 13.23
N ASN A 185 3.79 20.42 12.58
CA ASN A 185 3.90 21.86 12.62
C ASN A 185 3.14 22.41 13.85
N SER A 186 3.87 22.93 14.82
CA SER A 186 3.33 23.61 16.00
C SER A 186 3.75 25.09 16.03
N SER A 187 3.12 25.90 16.88
CA SER A 187 3.42 27.33 17.01
C SER A 187 3.89 27.60 18.42
N GLU A 188 4.98 28.33 18.54
CA GLU A 188 5.71 28.74 19.75
C GLU A 188 6.26 27.57 20.58
N THR A 189 5.50 26.51 20.80
CA THR A 189 5.89 25.35 21.61
C THR A 189 5.29 24.05 21.08
N ILE A 190 5.71 22.91 21.64
CA ILE A 190 5.09 21.60 21.45
C ILE A 190 4.05 21.43 22.57
N SER A 191 2.77 21.42 22.21
CA SER A 191 1.69 21.32 23.20
C SER A 191 1.52 19.88 23.71
N GLU A 192 1.01 19.74 24.94
CA GLU A 192 0.72 18.42 25.53
C GLU A 192 -0.34 17.67 24.73
N GLU A 193 -1.30 18.37 24.12
CA GLU A 193 -2.33 17.78 23.27
C GLU A 193 -1.71 17.15 22.02
N LEU A 194 -0.70 17.80 21.43
CA LEU A 194 0.04 17.25 20.30
C LEU A 194 0.77 15.96 20.69
N ILE A 195 1.40 15.92 21.86
CA ILE A 195 2.04 14.71 22.39
C ILE A 195 0.99 13.64 22.69
N GLN A 196 -0.15 14.01 23.26
CA GLN A 196 -1.24 13.10 23.59
C GLN A 196 -1.82 12.44 22.33
N MET A 197 -1.92 13.17 21.22
CA MET A 197 -2.31 12.60 19.92
C MET A 197 -1.34 11.52 19.44
N LEU A 198 -0.07 11.60 19.82
CA LEU A 198 0.91 10.57 19.46
C LEU A 198 0.75 9.28 20.27
N THR A 199 0.00 9.30 21.38
CA THR A 199 -0.30 8.10 22.19
C THR A 199 -0.89 6.99 21.35
N PHE A 200 -1.81 7.32 20.43
CA PHE A 200 -2.41 6.35 19.50
C PHE A 200 -1.35 5.55 18.71
N PHE A 201 -0.28 6.23 18.29
CA PHE A 201 0.83 5.59 17.57
C PHE A 201 1.70 4.74 18.48
N THR A 202 1.84 5.13 19.75
CA THR A 202 2.61 4.35 20.71
C THR A 202 1.94 3.02 21.05
N ASP A 203 0.61 2.99 21.14
CA ASP A 203 -0.14 1.76 21.39
C ASP A 203 0.02 0.77 20.23
N TYR A 204 -0.15 1.25 19.00
CA TYR A 204 0.11 0.45 17.81
C TYR A 204 1.58 0.03 17.70
N GLY A 205 2.51 0.94 17.94
CA GLY A 205 3.92 0.62 17.83
C GLY A 205 4.39 -0.38 18.87
N ARG A 206 3.87 -0.32 20.10
CA ARG A 206 4.13 -1.34 21.12
C ARG A 206 3.62 -2.72 20.68
N LEU A 207 2.42 -2.78 20.10
CA LEU A 207 1.85 -4.03 19.59
C LEU A 207 2.72 -4.61 18.45
N ALA A 208 3.06 -3.78 17.46
CA ALA A 208 3.91 -4.18 16.34
C ALA A 208 5.31 -4.64 16.81
N LEU A 209 5.91 -3.95 17.78
CA LEU A 209 7.21 -4.33 18.35
C LEU A 209 7.14 -5.53 19.29
N THR A 210 5.95 -5.97 19.73
CA THR A 210 5.81 -7.15 20.60
C THR A 210 5.46 -8.39 19.78
N GLU A 211 4.43 -8.29 18.93
CA GLU A 211 3.89 -9.41 18.16
C GLU A 211 4.56 -9.59 16.79
N ALA A 212 5.17 -8.54 16.24
CA ALA A 212 5.65 -8.50 14.85
C ALA A 212 7.05 -7.91 14.73
N LYS A 213 7.97 -8.24 15.66
CA LYS A 213 9.36 -7.75 15.69
C LYS A 213 10.09 -7.90 14.36
N GLU A 214 9.82 -8.99 13.64
CA GLU A 214 10.40 -9.29 12.33
C GLU A 214 10.03 -8.23 11.25
N LEU A 215 8.92 -7.52 11.41
CA LEU A 215 8.47 -6.47 10.49
C LEU A 215 9.19 -5.13 10.71
N GLY A 216 9.97 -5.01 11.78
CA GLY A 216 10.67 -3.80 12.16
C GLY A 216 9.77 -2.74 12.79
N LYS A 217 10.29 -1.51 12.90
CA LYS A 217 9.55 -0.39 13.48
C LYS A 217 8.43 0.09 12.52
N PRO A 218 7.25 0.45 13.05
CA PRO A 218 6.07 0.80 12.26
C PRO A 218 6.20 2.12 11.49
N PHE A 219 6.91 3.10 12.07
CA PHE A 219 7.05 4.44 11.50
C PHE A 219 8.52 4.76 11.22
N GLN A 220 8.74 5.74 10.35
CA GLN A 220 10.09 6.06 9.87
C GLN A 220 10.64 7.32 10.52
N SER A 221 10.28 8.51 10.02
CA SER A 221 10.79 9.78 10.52
C SER A 221 9.66 10.66 11.07
N LEU A 222 9.89 11.24 12.24
CA LEU A 222 9.05 12.27 12.83
C LEU A 222 9.84 13.56 12.96
N ALA A 223 9.31 14.68 12.46
CA ALA A 223 9.94 15.99 12.54
C ALA A 223 8.98 16.98 13.21
N PHE A 224 9.31 17.45 14.42
CA PHE A 224 8.65 18.59 15.04
C PHE A 224 9.16 19.88 14.38
N ILE A 225 8.25 20.72 13.91
CA ILE A 225 8.58 22.03 13.33
C ILE A 225 7.88 23.07 14.20
N VAL A 226 8.65 23.71 15.09
CA VAL A 226 8.14 24.71 16.03
C VAL A 226 8.29 26.09 15.38
N ARG A 227 7.16 26.65 14.95
CA ARG A 227 7.07 27.95 14.28
C ARG A 227 7.05 29.09 15.28
N ASP A 228 7.51 30.27 14.86
CA ASP A 228 7.47 31.50 15.66
C ASP A 228 8.13 31.32 17.04
N PHE A 229 9.19 30.52 17.10
CA PHE A 229 9.89 30.20 18.34
C PHE A 229 10.60 31.45 18.88
N LYS A 230 10.32 31.77 20.15
CA LYS A 230 10.97 32.86 20.88
C LYS A 230 12.26 32.30 21.48
N LEU A 231 13.40 32.84 21.07
CA LEU A 231 14.70 32.37 21.58
C LEU A 231 14.78 32.62 23.09
N GLU A 232 15.19 31.59 23.80
CA GLU A 232 15.71 31.67 25.18
C GLU A 232 17.24 31.72 25.09
N ASP A 233 17.92 32.34 26.07
CA ASP A 233 19.38 32.63 26.02
C ASP A 233 20.27 31.40 25.75
N GLU A 234 19.77 30.18 25.95
CA GLU A 234 20.51 28.91 25.75
C GLU A 234 20.23 28.20 24.41
N LEU A 235 19.27 28.66 23.61
CA LEU A 235 18.78 27.95 22.42
C LEU A 235 19.09 28.72 21.14
N ILE A 236 19.34 27.98 20.05
CA ILE A 236 19.55 28.51 18.71
C ILE A 236 18.47 27.99 17.75
N TYR A 237 18.28 28.66 16.62
CA TYR A 237 17.37 28.16 15.57
C TYR A 237 17.92 26.91 14.87
N GLY A 238 17.04 26.23 14.13
CA GLY A 238 17.39 25.04 13.36
C GLY A 238 17.34 23.73 14.15
N ILE A 239 18.04 22.72 13.65
CA ILE A 239 17.99 21.35 14.17
C ILE A 239 18.75 21.17 15.48
N GLU A 240 19.86 21.89 15.69
CA GLU A 240 20.70 21.72 16.88
C GLU A 240 20.00 22.23 18.13
N GLY A 241 19.48 23.47 18.11
CA GLY A 241 18.67 23.98 19.21
C GLY A 241 17.37 23.20 19.38
N GLY A 242 16.79 22.71 18.27
CA GLY A 242 15.63 21.82 18.30
C GLY A 242 15.90 20.50 19.03
N ALA A 243 17.07 19.88 18.85
CA ALA A 243 17.46 18.68 19.57
C ALA A 243 17.56 18.92 21.09
N ARG A 244 18.13 20.06 21.51
CA ARG A 244 18.20 20.47 22.93
C ARG A 244 16.81 20.73 23.50
N PHE A 245 15.95 21.43 22.76
CA PHE A 245 14.56 21.67 23.15
C PHE A 245 13.76 20.36 23.25
N LEU A 246 13.93 19.45 22.30
CA LEU A 246 13.26 18.15 22.29
C LEU A 246 13.70 17.27 23.46
N ALA A 247 14.97 17.34 23.90
CA ALA A 247 15.43 16.64 25.09
C ALA A 247 14.73 17.14 26.37
N LYS A 248 14.40 18.45 26.44
CA LYS A 248 13.61 19.02 27.55
C LYS A 248 12.15 18.53 27.53
N VAL A 249 11.54 18.39 26.35
CA VAL A 249 10.13 18.00 26.14
C VAL A 249 9.91 16.48 26.21
N LEU A 250 10.79 15.70 25.59
CA LEU A 250 10.80 14.23 25.53
C LEU A 250 12.10 13.68 26.14
N PRO A 251 12.24 13.70 27.49
CA PRO A 251 13.44 13.21 28.16
C PRO A 251 13.62 11.70 28.00
N GLU A 252 14.86 11.25 27.87
CA GLU A 252 15.23 9.82 27.70
C GLU A 252 15.36 9.09 29.04
N ALA A 253 15.76 9.80 30.09
CA ALA A 253 15.91 9.28 31.46
C ALA A 253 14.99 10.02 32.43
N ILE A 254 14.42 9.29 33.38
CA ILE A 254 13.67 9.87 34.49
C ILE A 254 14.71 10.45 35.46
N SER A 255 14.88 11.77 35.48
CA SER A 255 15.57 12.38 36.61
C SER A 255 14.69 12.22 37.85
N GLU A 256 15.21 11.68 38.94
CA GLU A 256 14.53 11.46 40.24
C GLU A 256 13.76 12.70 40.74
N LYS A 257 14.13 13.91 40.31
CA LYS A 257 13.43 15.18 40.62
C LYS A 257 12.05 15.37 39.94
N ARG A 258 11.59 14.44 39.08
CA ARG A 258 10.30 14.53 38.34
C ARG A 258 9.28 13.46 38.75
N GLU A 259 9.36 12.91 39.96
CA GLU A 259 8.41 11.91 40.51
C GLU A 259 6.94 12.38 40.58
N ASN A 260 6.64 13.67 40.38
CA ASN A 260 5.27 14.20 40.38
C ASN A 260 4.56 14.18 39.02
N LEU A 261 5.16 13.64 37.95
CA LEU A 261 4.50 13.51 36.65
C LEU A 261 3.76 12.16 36.54
N ASN A 262 2.51 12.21 36.08
CA ASN A 262 1.65 11.03 35.88
C ASN A 262 2.40 9.93 35.10
N PRO A 263 2.54 8.69 35.63
CA PRO A 263 3.35 7.63 35.03
C PRO A 263 2.99 7.32 33.58
N LYS A 264 1.70 7.44 33.22
CA LYS A 264 1.22 7.27 31.84
C LYS A 264 1.82 8.27 30.86
N LYS A 265 2.01 9.53 31.29
CA LYS A 265 2.59 10.60 30.46
C LYS A 265 4.07 10.36 30.17
N THR A 266 4.80 9.77 31.11
CA THR A 266 6.21 9.43 30.95
C THR A 266 6.40 8.24 30.02
N GLU A 267 5.54 7.23 30.12
CA GLU A 267 5.56 6.05 29.25
C GLU A 267 5.35 6.41 27.77
N VAL A 268 4.36 7.27 27.47
CA VAL A 268 4.09 7.73 26.09
C VAL A 268 5.33 8.39 25.48
N ARG A 269 6.00 9.29 26.21
CA ARG A 269 7.19 10.00 25.70
C ARG A 269 8.34 9.05 25.36
N LYS A 270 8.56 8.03 26.18
CA LYS A 270 9.55 6.98 25.93
C LYS A 270 9.18 6.16 24.69
N ASN A 271 7.91 5.79 24.57
CA ASN A 271 7.42 4.94 23.48
C ASN A 271 7.46 5.65 22.13
N ILE A 272 7.26 6.98 22.08
CA ILE A 272 7.35 7.77 20.83
C ILE A 272 8.69 7.49 20.13
N ARG A 273 9.83 7.67 20.82
CA ARG A 273 11.16 7.44 20.21
C ARG A 273 11.36 6.01 19.72
N GLN A 274 10.75 5.03 20.38
CA GLN A 274 10.86 3.62 19.99
C GLN A 274 10.08 3.29 18.72
N CYS A 275 8.98 3.99 18.45
CA CYS A 275 8.11 3.72 17.30
C CYS A 275 8.65 4.23 15.96
N PHE A 276 9.56 5.23 15.97
CA PHE A 276 10.15 5.82 14.76
C PHE A 276 11.55 5.26 14.48
N GLY A 277 11.76 4.71 13.28
CA GLY A 277 13.00 4.03 12.88
C GLY A 277 14.18 4.95 12.59
N GLN A 278 13.93 6.08 11.93
CA GLN A 278 14.95 7.07 11.57
C GLN A 278 15.13 8.15 12.65
N GLY A 279 14.36 8.05 13.74
CA GLY A 279 14.42 8.97 14.86
C GLY A 279 13.36 10.07 14.81
N VAL A 280 13.42 10.91 15.84
CA VAL A 280 12.53 12.05 16.06
C VAL A 280 13.40 13.30 16.10
N ASN A 281 13.19 14.19 15.13
CA ASN A 281 13.92 15.44 14.99
C ASN A 281 13.04 16.62 15.38
N CYS A 282 13.64 17.73 15.76
CA CYS A 282 12.95 18.97 16.07
C CYS A 282 13.69 20.14 15.41
N TYR A 283 12.93 21.07 14.85
CA TYR A 283 13.42 22.25 14.15
C TYR A 283 12.76 23.49 14.74
N LEU A 284 13.57 24.40 15.26
CA LEU A 284 13.11 25.68 15.80
C LEU A 284 13.18 26.73 14.70
N MET A 285 12.04 27.34 14.39
CA MET A 285 11.90 28.28 13.28
C MET A 285 11.60 29.69 13.80
N PRO A 286 12.25 30.72 13.25
CA PRO A 286 11.92 32.11 13.57
C PRO A 286 10.56 32.52 13.00
N HIS A 287 10.10 33.70 13.38
CA HIS A 287 8.89 34.30 12.82
C HIS A 287 9.14 34.79 11.37
N PRO A 288 8.27 34.47 10.39
CA PRO A 288 8.50 34.76 8.97
C PRO A 288 8.48 36.25 8.61
N GLY A 289 7.88 37.07 9.47
CA GLY A 289 7.79 38.53 9.31
C GLY A 289 6.36 39.04 9.44
N PRO A 290 6.16 40.31 9.82
CA PRO A 290 4.83 40.86 10.05
C PRO A 290 3.97 40.86 8.78
N LYS A 291 4.57 41.13 7.61
CA LYS A 291 3.86 41.07 6.31
C LYS A 291 3.27 39.69 6.00
N VAL A 292 3.97 38.62 6.37
CA VAL A 292 3.50 37.25 6.11
C VAL A 292 2.42 36.83 7.13
N ALA A 293 2.53 37.32 8.37
CA ALA A 293 1.62 36.96 9.46
C ALA A 293 0.32 37.78 9.46
N ASP A 294 0.37 39.03 9.02
CA ASP A 294 -0.78 39.92 8.99
C ASP A 294 -1.75 39.54 7.86
N GLN A 295 -3.04 39.51 8.16
CA GLN A 295 -4.10 39.18 7.22
C GLN A 295 -4.37 40.31 6.23
N ASN A 296 -4.10 41.56 6.64
CA ASN A 296 -4.39 42.76 5.86
C ASN A 296 -3.21 43.19 4.97
N SER A 297 -2.10 42.47 5.01
CA SER A 297 -0.89 42.80 4.25
C SER A 297 -1.02 42.61 2.74
N GLY A 298 -2.02 41.84 2.29
CA GLY A 298 -2.15 41.47 0.89
C GLY A 298 -1.04 40.54 0.39
N PHE A 299 -0.30 39.87 1.28
CA PHE A 299 0.80 38.98 0.93
C PHE A 299 0.37 37.86 -0.04
N LYS A 300 1.04 37.79 -1.19
CA LYS A 300 0.75 36.81 -2.26
C LYS A 300 1.81 35.71 -2.40
N GLY A 301 2.78 35.63 -1.48
CA GLY A 301 3.87 34.64 -1.57
C GLY A 301 5.21 35.18 -2.04
N GLN A 302 5.36 36.50 -2.18
CA GLN A 302 6.60 37.12 -2.67
C GLN A 302 7.76 36.87 -1.69
N VAL A 303 8.83 36.21 -2.16
CA VAL A 303 9.93 35.79 -1.29
C VAL A 303 10.66 36.99 -0.67
N LYS A 304 10.83 38.08 -1.42
CA LYS A 304 11.41 39.35 -0.91
C LYS A 304 10.74 39.93 0.35
N GLU A 305 9.47 39.60 0.59
CA GLU A 305 8.73 40.12 1.75
C GLU A 305 8.89 39.26 3.01
N ILE A 306 9.59 38.14 2.89
CA ILE A 306 9.88 37.18 3.96
C ILE A 306 11.22 37.54 4.59
N LYS A 307 11.30 37.54 5.93
CA LYS A 307 12.55 37.83 6.64
C LYS A 307 13.67 36.87 6.23
N GLN A 308 14.87 37.40 5.96
CA GLN A 308 16.05 36.61 5.57
C GLN A 308 16.33 35.44 6.52
N LEU A 309 16.36 35.72 7.83
CA LEU A 309 16.59 34.70 8.86
C LEU A 309 15.62 33.50 8.74
N PHE A 310 14.37 33.75 8.38
CA PHE A 310 13.39 32.67 8.16
C PHE A 310 13.69 31.88 6.89
N ARG A 311 14.11 32.57 5.82
CA ARG A 311 14.50 31.93 4.55
C ARG A 311 15.69 31.00 4.75
N ASP A 312 16.69 31.44 5.50
CA ASP A 312 17.89 30.65 5.80
C ASP A 312 17.55 29.37 6.58
N GLU A 313 16.71 29.47 7.61
CA GLU A 313 16.29 28.28 8.36
C GLU A 313 15.36 27.35 7.56
N VAL A 314 14.49 27.90 6.70
CA VAL A 314 13.67 27.08 5.80
C VAL A 314 14.56 26.33 4.81
N LYS A 315 15.60 26.98 4.28
CA LYS A 315 16.58 26.35 3.39
C LYS A 315 17.21 25.13 4.05
N ARG A 316 17.73 25.29 5.26
CA ARG A 316 18.33 24.20 6.05
C ARG A 316 17.33 23.10 6.38
N LEU A 317 16.09 23.45 6.77
CA LEU A 317 15.02 22.50 7.08
C LEU A 317 14.63 21.63 5.87
N VAL A 318 14.47 22.25 4.70
CA VAL A 318 14.06 21.53 3.49
C VAL A 318 15.19 20.59 3.05
N GLU A 319 16.42 21.09 2.99
CA GLU A 319 17.59 20.28 2.60
C GLU A 319 17.85 19.13 3.58
N SER A 320 17.65 19.33 4.89
CA SER A 320 17.85 18.27 5.88
C SER A 320 16.81 17.14 5.80
N LEU A 321 15.63 17.40 5.21
CA LEU A 321 14.55 16.41 5.14
C LEU A 321 14.42 15.74 3.77
N VAL A 322 14.67 16.47 2.67
CA VAL A 322 14.38 15.97 1.30
C VAL A 322 15.57 16.00 0.34
N SER A 323 16.79 16.26 0.81
CA SER A 323 17.98 16.14 -0.05
C SER A 323 18.17 14.71 -0.60
N PRO A 324 18.75 14.54 -1.81
CA PRO A 324 18.93 13.23 -2.45
C PRO A 324 19.68 12.19 -1.61
N SER A 325 20.60 12.63 -0.74
CA SER A 325 21.39 11.76 0.13
C SER A 325 20.61 11.26 1.34
N VAL A 326 19.68 12.07 1.85
CA VAL A 326 18.90 11.80 3.07
C VAL A 326 17.59 11.09 2.75
N ILE A 327 16.95 11.43 1.63
CA ILE A 327 15.60 10.97 1.33
C ILE A 327 15.52 9.44 1.26
N ARG A 328 14.57 8.86 2.01
CA ARG A 328 14.34 7.40 2.07
C ARG A 328 12.92 7.05 1.64
N PRO A 329 12.73 5.93 0.91
CA PRO A 329 11.41 5.51 0.49
C PRO A 329 10.56 5.09 1.69
N LYS A 330 9.23 5.12 1.52
CA LYS A 330 8.27 4.57 2.46
C LYS A 330 8.57 3.10 2.68
N LEU A 331 8.76 2.73 3.94
CA LEU A 331 8.88 1.35 4.36
C LEU A 331 7.53 0.89 4.92
N LEU A 332 7.14 -0.30 4.52
CA LEU A 332 6.06 -1.04 5.15
C LEU A 332 6.62 -2.43 5.45
N ASN A 333 6.56 -2.83 6.72
CA ASN A 333 7.02 -4.16 7.14
C ASN A 333 8.48 -4.44 6.75
N GLY A 334 9.35 -3.45 6.93
CA GLY A 334 10.78 -3.51 6.59
C GLY A 334 11.12 -3.43 5.10
N LYS A 335 10.13 -3.43 4.19
CA LYS A 335 10.34 -3.40 2.74
C LYS A 335 9.99 -2.04 2.12
N PRO A 336 10.74 -1.56 1.11
CA PRO A 336 10.39 -0.35 0.38
C PRO A 336 9.11 -0.54 -0.44
N VAL A 337 8.23 0.44 -0.35
CA VAL A 337 6.93 0.46 -1.02
C VAL A 337 7.06 1.13 -2.38
N THR A 338 6.52 0.50 -3.43
CA THR A 338 6.38 1.11 -4.76
C THR A 338 5.08 1.90 -4.87
N VAL A 339 4.97 2.80 -5.85
CA VAL A 339 3.73 3.57 -6.07
C VAL A 339 2.51 2.65 -6.25
N ARG A 340 2.64 1.55 -7.01
CA ARG A 340 1.55 0.58 -7.18
C ARG A 340 1.10 -0.01 -5.84
N LYS A 341 2.04 -0.45 -5.01
CA LYS A 341 1.75 -1.00 -3.68
C LYS A 341 1.17 0.07 -2.75
N PHE A 342 1.65 1.30 -2.85
CA PHE A 342 1.14 2.41 -2.06
C PHE A 342 -0.34 2.69 -2.32
N ILE A 343 -0.80 2.60 -3.57
CA ILE A 343 -2.24 2.72 -3.91
C ILE A 343 -3.07 1.65 -3.18
N GLU A 344 -2.58 0.41 -3.11
CA GLU A 344 -3.23 -0.68 -2.38
C GLU A 344 -3.24 -0.41 -0.88
N CYS A 345 -2.13 0.09 -0.31
CA CYS A 345 -2.03 0.50 1.08
C CYS A 345 -3.05 1.59 1.44
N VAL A 346 -3.17 2.62 0.61
CA VAL A 346 -4.16 3.71 0.80
C VAL A 346 -5.58 3.17 0.80
N LYS A 347 -5.89 2.23 -0.11
CA LYS A 347 -7.22 1.59 -0.17
C LYS A 347 -7.51 0.75 1.06
N GLU A 348 -6.53 0.01 1.57
CA GLU A 348 -6.71 -0.84 2.75
C GLU A 348 -6.89 0.01 4.01
N TYR A 349 -6.02 1.01 4.23
CA TYR A 349 -6.16 1.91 5.37
C TYR A 349 -7.44 2.74 5.29
N SER A 350 -7.91 3.15 4.11
CA SER A 350 -9.20 3.84 3.98
C SER A 350 -10.34 3.04 4.62
N ARG A 351 -10.37 1.72 4.43
CA ARG A 351 -11.44 0.87 4.99
C ARG A 351 -11.43 0.84 6.52
N LEU A 352 -10.26 1.01 7.14
CA LEU A 352 -10.12 1.08 8.59
C LEU A 352 -10.69 2.36 9.21
N PHE A 353 -10.72 3.46 8.45
CA PHE A 353 -11.22 4.76 8.90
C PHE A 353 -12.59 5.13 8.30
N ASP A 354 -13.28 4.16 7.71
CA ASP A 354 -14.67 4.31 7.27
C ASP A 354 -15.64 4.25 8.48
N SER A 355 -15.22 3.67 9.62
CA SER A 355 -15.99 3.64 10.87
C SER A 355 -15.97 4.98 11.61
N SER A 356 -17.02 5.24 12.41
CA SER A 356 -17.11 6.44 13.27
C SER A 356 -16.07 6.50 14.38
N GLU A 357 -15.52 5.35 14.76
CA GLU A 357 -14.53 5.18 15.82
C GLU A 357 -13.13 5.00 15.24
N LEU A 358 -12.12 5.39 16.04
CA LEU A 358 -10.72 5.15 15.70
C LEU A 358 -10.44 3.64 15.66
N PRO A 359 -9.71 3.14 14.67
CA PRO A 359 -9.42 1.72 14.58
C PRO A 359 -8.50 1.29 15.72
N GLU A 360 -8.78 0.13 16.30
CA GLU A 360 -7.93 -0.45 17.32
C GLU A 360 -6.53 -0.78 16.76
N PRO A 361 -5.46 -0.70 17.58
CA PRO A 361 -4.11 -1.10 17.20
C PRO A 361 -4.01 -2.46 16.51
N ARG A 362 -4.80 -3.45 16.97
CA ARG A 362 -4.85 -4.80 16.41
C ARG A 362 -5.41 -4.81 14.99
N SER A 363 -6.39 -3.95 14.68
CA SER A 363 -6.97 -3.81 13.34
C SER A 363 -5.96 -3.25 12.33
N ILE A 364 -5.12 -2.30 12.76
CA ILE A 364 -4.02 -1.77 11.95
C ILE A 364 -2.97 -2.85 11.68
N LEU A 365 -2.57 -3.61 12.71
CA LEU A 365 -1.63 -4.72 12.54
C LEU A 365 -2.19 -5.76 11.57
N ASN A 366 -3.44 -6.16 11.76
CA ASN A 366 -4.14 -7.10 10.88
C ASN A 366 -4.17 -6.62 9.42
N SER A 367 -4.38 -5.33 9.18
CA SER A 367 -4.36 -4.76 7.83
C SER A 367 -2.97 -4.78 7.20
N ASN A 368 -1.92 -4.54 8.00
CA ASN A 368 -0.55 -4.68 7.53
C ASN A 368 -0.20 -6.13 7.19
N LEU A 369 -0.68 -7.09 7.99
CA LEU A 369 -0.53 -8.52 7.72
C LEU A 369 -1.33 -8.94 6.47
N GLN A 370 -2.53 -8.39 6.29
CA GLN A 370 -3.34 -8.59 5.08
C GLN A 370 -2.59 -8.13 3.83
N LEU A 371 -1.96 -6.95 3.86
CA LEU A 371 -1.16 -6.44 2.73
C LEU A 371 0.03 -7.36 2.41
N ILE A 372 0.74 -7.88 3.43
CA ILE A 372 1.80 -8.87 3.23
C ILE A 372 1.26 -10.14 2.59
N CYS A 373 0.17 -10.70 3.14
CA CYS A 373 -0.40 -11.96 2.65
C CYS A 373 -0.85 -11.82 1.19
N VAL A 374 -1.49 -10.70 0.84
CA VAL A 374 -1.90 -10.41 -0.55
C VAL A 374 -0.69 -10.30 -1.47
N GLU A 375 0.40 -9.68 -1.03
CA GLU A 375 1.65 -9.61 -1.80
C GLU A 375 2.23 -11.00 -2.09
N TYR A 376 2.39 -11.84 -1.06
CA TYR A 376 2.89 -13.20 -1.25
C TYR A 376 1.94 -14.06 -2.09
N ALA A 377 0.62 -13.88 -1.96
CA ALA A 377 -0.36 -14.57 -2.79
C ALA A 377 -0.26 -14.16 -4.26
N LEU A 378 -0.06 -12.86 -4.54
CA LEU A 378 0.14 -12.36 -5.89
C LEU A 378 1.43 -12.93 -6.50
N ASP A 379 2.54 -12.93 -5.76
CA ASP A 379 3.82 -13.48 -6.21
C ASP A 379 3.72 -14.99 -6.49
N ALA A 380 3.03 -15.73 -5.62
CA ALA A 380 2.74 -17.15 -5.81
C ALA A 380 1.90 -17.39 -7.07
N LYS A 381 0.82 -16.61 -7.27
CA LYS A 381 -0.03 -16.68 -8.46
C LYS A 381 0.75 -16.37 -9.74
N LEU A 382 1.56 -15.31 -9.73
CA LEU A 382 2.38 -14.94 -10.88
C LEU A 382 3.41 -16.03 -11.22
N ALA A 383 4.02 -16.65 -10.22
CA ALA A 383 4.93 -17.76 -10.42
C ALA A 383 4.23 -18.98 -11.00
N TYR A 384 3.02 -19.31 -10.52
CA TYR A 384 2.17 -20.36 -11.07
C TYR A 384 1.85 -20.10 -12.55
N CYS A 385 1.33 -18.91 -12.89
CA CYS A 385 0.97 -18.57 -14.26
C CYS A 385 2.19 -18.65 -15.19
N LYS A 386 3.32 -18.05 -14.80
CA LYS A 386 4.57 -18.13 -15.60
C LYS A 386 5.02 -19.57 -15.84
N ALA A 387 4.87 -20.46 -14.87
CA ALA A 387 5.26 -21.86 -15.00
C ALA A 387 4.28 -22.65 -15.88
N MET A 388 2.98 -22.39 -15.75
CA MET A 388 1.94 -23.00 -16.57
C MET A 388 2.02 -22.51 -18.03
N ASP A 389 2.23 -21.23 -18.27
CA ASP A 389 2.46 -20.66 -19.61
C ASP A 389 3.66 -21.33 -20.30
N ARG A 390 4.75 -21.57 -19.58
CA ARG A 390 5.93 -22.28 -20.11
C ARG A 390 5.61 -23.73 -20.47
N THR A 391 4.83 -24.41 -19.64
CA THR A 391 4.48 -25.83 -19.85
C THR A 391 3.48 -25.99 -21.00
N THR A 392 2.53 -25.05 -21.11
CA THR A 392 1.46 -25.05 -22.12
C THR A 392 1.84 -24.28 -23.38
N ARG A 393 3.10 -23.82 -23.55
CA ARG A 393 3.54 -23.03 -24.72
C ARG A 393 3.41 -23.78 -26.05
N SER A 394 3.40 -25.11 -26.04
CA SER A 394 3.29 -25.93 -27.25
C SER A 394 1.98 -25.65 -28.01
N SER A 395 2.06 -25.63 -29.34
CA SER A 395 0.88 -25.53 -30.22
C SER A 395 0.03 -26.81 -30.23
N ARG A 396 0.57 -27.93 -29.72
CA ARG A 396 -0.16 -29.20 -29.61
C ARG A 396 -0.96 -29.26 -28.32
N MET A 397 -2.13 -29.88 -28.39
CA MET A 397 -2.96 -30.14 -27.21
C MET A 397 -2.21 -31.10 -26.26
N MET A 398 -2.26 -30.79 -24.97
CA MET A 398 -1.77 -31.68 -23.92
C MET A 398 -2.88 -32.64 -23.48
N ALA A 399 -2.53 -33.88 -23.13
CA ALA A 399 -3.46 -34.80 -22.48
C ALA A 399 -3.87 -34.23 -21.10
N GLU A 400 -5.13 -34.40 -20.73
CA GLU A 400 -5.71 -33.84 -19.49
C GLU A 400 -4.93 -34.29 -18.24
N LYS A 401 -4.58 -35.58 -18.15
CA LYS A 401 -3.74 -36.11 -17.07
C LYS A 401 -2.40 -35.36 -16.93
N LYS A 402 -1.73 -35.08 -18.04
CA LYS A 402 -0.45 -34.35 -18.04
C LYS A 402 -0.63 -32.89 -17.64
N LEU A 403 -1.76 -32.27 -17.99
CA LEU A 403 -2.08 -30.91 -17.59
C LEU A 403 -2.32 -30.83 -16.07
N LEU A 404 -3.04 -31.79 -15.50
CA LEU A 404 -3.27 -31.89 -14.06
C LEU A 404 -1.97 -32.17 -13.28
N GLU A 405 -1.11 -33.06 -13.78
CA GLU A 405 0.22 -33.28 -13.17
C GLU A 405 1.07 -32.00 -13.17
N ALA A 406 1.06 -31.24 -14.27
CA ALA A 406 1.73 -29.95 -14.35
C ALA A 406 1.13 -28.92 -13.39
N HIS A 407 -0.20 -28.88 -13.27
CA HIS A 407 -0.92 -28.04 -12.33
C HIS A 407 -0.52 -28.35 -10.89
N ILE A 408 -0.56 -29.61 -10.45
CA ILE A 408 -0.19 -30.01 -9.08
C ILE A 408 1.26 -29.61 -8.80
N LYS A 409 2.18 -29.94 -9.72
CA LYS A 409 3.60 -29.62 -9.57
C LYS A 409 3.86 -28.11 -9.45
N ASN A 410 3.22 -27.30 -10.29
CA ASN A 410 3.37 -25.85 -10.27
C ASN A 410 2.59 -25.19 -9.12
N GLY A 411 1.47 -25.79 -8.71
CA GLY A 411 0.68 -25.39 -7.55
C GLY A 411 1.47 -25.55 -6.25
N ILE A 412 2.13 -26.70 -6.04
CA ILE A 412 3.02 -26.91 -4.88
C ILE A 412 4.13 -25.86 -4.85
N LYS A 413 4.74 -25.54 -6.00
CA LYS A 413 5.77 -24.48 -6.07
C LYS A 413 5.22 -23.11 -5.69
N ALA A 414 4.00 -22.78 -6.10
CA ALA A 414 3.35 -21.53 -5.74
C ALA A 414 3.00 -21.47 -4.25
N LEU A 415 2.49 -22.57 -3.67
CA LEU A 415 2.22 -22.68 -2.24
C LEU A 415 3.51 -22.55 -1.41
N ASN A 416 4.62 -23.15 -1.86
CA ASN A 416 5.93 -22.99 -1.22
C ASN A 416 6.44 -21.53 -1.24
N ILE A 417 6.02 -20.71 -2.20
CA ILE A 417 6.33 -19.27 -2.21
C ILE A 417 5.50 -18.57 -1.13
N TYR A 418 4.20 -18.88 -1.04
CA TYR A 418 3.31 -18.31 -0.03
C TYR A 418 3.70 -18.72 1.40
N ASP A 419 4.23 -19.92 1.60
CA ASP A 419 4.69 -20.39 2.90
C ASP A 419 5.87 -19.61 3.47
N LYS A 420 6.57 -18.82 2.66
CA LYS A 420 7.59 -17.86 3.12
C LYS A 420 6.99 -16.61 3.76
N CYS A 421 5.67 -16.41 3.69
CA CYS A 421 4.99 -15.33 4.37
C CYS A 421 5.22 -15.45 5.90
N PRO A 422 5.60 -14.35 6.59
CA PRO A 422 5.84 -14.36 8.03
C PRO A 422 4.68 -14.95 8.83
N LYS A 423 4.99 -15.84 9.78
CA LYS A 423 4.01 -16.51 10.65
C LYS A 423 3.79 -15.68 11.90
N ILE A 424 3.17 -14.53 11.75
CA ILE A 424 2.82 -13.62 12.86
C ILE A 424 1.49 -14.06 13.46
N TYR A 425 1.30 -13.83 14.77
CA TYR A 425 0.13 -14.23 15.57
C TYR A 425 -1.19 -13.64 15.01
N SER A 426 -1.71 -14.28 13.96
CA SER A 426 -2.83 -13.79 13.13
C SER A 426 -3.43 -14.91 12.28
N GLY A 427 -3.32 -16.16 12.75
CA GLY A 427 -3.55 -17.40 11.97
C GLY A 427 -4.74 -17.34 11.00
N ASP A 428 -5.83 -16.73 11.42
CA ASP A 428 -7.04 -16.54 10.62
C ASP A 428 -6.81 -15.81 9.29
N ILE A 429 -6.03 -14.71 9.29
CA ILE A 429 -5.79 -13.88 8.10
C ILE A 429 -4.95 -14.64 7.07
N ARG A 430 -3.88 -15.29 7.53
CA ARG A 430 -3.00 -16.07 6.65
C ARG A 430 -3.75 -17.25 6.04
N ILE A 431 -4.57 -17.95 6.82
CA ILE A 431 -5.38 -19.08 6.36
C ILE A 431 -6.46 -18.61 5.36
N GLN A 432 -7.14 -17.50 5.65
CA GLN A 432 -8.14 -16.94 4.74
C GLN A 432 -7.53 -16.55 3.39
N ASN A 433 -6.37 -15.88 3.38
CA ASN A 433 -5.69 -15.53 2.13
C ASN A 433 -5.11 -16.75 1.41
N LEU A 434 -4.71 -17.79 2.13
CA LEU A 434 -4.31 -19.06 1.53
C LEU A 434 -5.47 -19.72 0.78
N GLY A 435 -6.67 -19.75 1.38
CA GLY A 435 -7.89 -20.24 0.72
C GLY A 435 -8.20 -19.45 -0.56
N ARG A 436 -8.16 -18.12 -0.49
CA ARG A 436 -8.33 -17.24 -1.67
C ARG A 436 -7.28 -17.47 -2.76
N LEU A 437 -6.03 -17.74 -2.37
CA LEU A 437 -4.96 -18.09 -3.32
C LEU A 437 -5.26 -19.41 -4.02
N GLN A 438 -5.68 -20.45 -3.28
CA GLN A 438 -6.05 -21.75 -3.84
C GLN A 438 -7.22 -21.62 -4.82
N GLU A 439 -8.28 -20.88 -4.46
CA GLU A 439 -9.39 -20.56 -5.36
C GLU A 439 -8.90 -19.84 -6.63
N SER A 440 -8.01 -18.86 -6.49
CA SER A 440 -7.48 -18.13 -7.65
C SER A 440 -6.63 -19.02 -8.57
N ILE A 441 -5.85 -19.94 -8.01
CA ILE A 441 -5.06 -20.92 -8.78
C ILE A 441 -5.99 -21.90 -9.50
N ASN A 442 -7.07 -22.35 -8.86
CA ASN A 442 -8.08 -23.21 -9.47
C ASN A 442 -8.80 -22.51 -10.63
N HIS A 443 -9.14 -21.23 -10.47
CA HIS A 443 -9.72 -20.44 -11.56
C HIS A 443 -8.73 -20.26 -12.74
N GLU A 444 -7.44 -20.07 -12.48
CA GLU A 444 -6.44 -20.07 -13.56
C GLU A 444 -6.29 -21.46 -14.22
N LEU A 445 -6.46 -22.57 -13.48
CA LEU A 445 -6.49 -23.91 -14.06
C LEU A 445 -7.63 -24.06 -15.07
N GLU A 446 -8.85 -23.64 -14.72
CA GLU A 446 -10.01 -23.65 -15.64
C GLU A 446 -9.71 -22.87 -16.93
N ARG A 447 -9.04 -21.72 -16.79
CA ARG A 447 -8.57 -20.95 -17.95
C ARG A 447 -7.58 -21.77 -18.80
N TYR A 448 -6.60 -22.44 -18.21
CA TYR A 448 -5.65 -23.29 -18.97
C TYR A 448 -6.32 -24.51 -19.61
N GLN A 449 -7.34 -25.10 -18.96
CA GLN A 449 -8.14 -26.19 -19.53
C GLN A 449 -8.85 -25.73 -20.81
N ARG A 450 -9.55 -24.58 -20.76
CA ARG A 450 -10.20 -23.98 -21.94
C ARG A 450 -9.20 -23.71 -23.07
N LEU A 451 -8.06 -23.07 -22.76
CA LEU A 451 -7.01 -22.79 -23.76
C LEU A 451 -6.43 -24.08 -24.36
N ASN A 452 -6.39 -25.18 -23.61
CA ASN A 452 -5.92 -26.46 -24.10
C ASN A 452 -6.95 -27.14 -25.01
N GLU A 453 -8.25 -27.04 -24.69
CA GLU A 453 -9.35 -27.53 -25.53
C GLU A 453 -9.46 -26.78 -26.86
N GLU A 454 -9.23 -25.47 -26.86
CA GLU A 454 -9.18 -24.67 -28.10
C GLU A 454 -8.12 -25.18 -29.08
N LYS A 455 -6.97 -25.64 -28.57
CA LYS A 455 -5.93 -26.27 -29.40
C LYS A 455 -6.39 -27.59 -30.02
N ARG A 456 -7.32 -28.31 -29.39
CA ARG A 456 -7.95 -29.50 -29.99
C ARG A 456 -8.70 -29.12 -31.27
N VAL A 457 -9.51 -28.07 -31.19
CA VAL A 457 -10.35 -27.61 -32.30
C VAL A 457 -9.48 -27.08 -33.44
N ILE A 458 -8.43 -26.31 -33.15
CA ILE A 458 -7.51 -25.77 -34.15
C ILE A 458 -6.74 -26.90 -34.86
N ASN A 459 -6.22 -27.88 -34.09
CA ASN A 459 -5.50 -29.02 -34.68
C ASN A 459 -6.46 -29.93 -35.48
N CYS A 460 -7.71 -30.10 -35.05
CA CYS A 460 -8.73 -30.83 -35.79
C CYS A 460 -9.07 -30.14 -37.13
N LYS A 461 -9.29 -28.81 -37.13
CA LYS A 461 -9.54 -28.01 -38.34
C LYS A 461 -8.35 -28.01 -39.30
N ARG A 462 -7.11 -27.98 -38.78
CA ARG A 462 -5.89 -28.13 -39.60
C ARG A 462 -5.80 -29.52 -40.21
N SER A 463 -6.07 -30.57 -39.43
CA SER A 463 -6.07 -31.95 -39.93
C SER A 463 -7.10 -32.12 -41.04
N GLN A 464 -8.34 -31.62 -40.85
CA GLN A 464 -9.39 -31.67 -41.86
C GLN A 464 -9.01 -30.96 -43.17
N ARG A 465 -8.41 -29.76 -43.13
CA ARG A 465 -7.95 -29.05 -44.33
C ARG A 465 -6.85 -29.81 -45.09
N VAL A 466 -5.94 -30.48 -44.38
CA VAL A 466 -4.89 -31.29 -45.02
C VAL A 466 -5.52 -32.50 -45.71
N THR A 467 -6.49 -33.16 -45.07
CA THR A 467 -7.20 -34.31 -45.66
C THR A 467 -8.06 -33.93 -46.88
N THR A 468 -8.63 -32.72 -46.93
CA THR A 468 -9.35 -32.24 -48.13
C THR A 468 -8.41 -31.95 -49.30
N CYS A 469 -7.19 -31.50 -49.04
CA CYS A 469 -6.21 -31.24 -50.11
C CYS A 469 -5.61 -32.53 -50.68
N THR A 470 -5.40 -33.57 -49.86
CA THR A 470 -4.90 -34.87 -50.35
C THR A 470 -5.97 -35.66 -51.11
N SER A 471 -7.24 -35.53 -50.75
CA SER A 471 -8.35 -36.11 -51.53
C SER A 471 -8.59 -35.39 -52.86
N ALA A 472 -8.37 -34.08 -52.94
CA ALA A 472 -8.40 -33.35 -54.21
C ALA A 472 -7.24 -33.75 -55.16
N MET A 473 -6.07 -34.12 -54.62
CA MET A 473 -4.95 -34.62 -55.44
C MET A 473 -5.14 -36.05 -55.95
N LEU A 474 -5.88 -36.91 -55.23
CA LEU A 474 -6.25 -38.25 -55.72
C LEU A 474 -7.39 -38.23 -56.75
N ALA A 475 -8.19 -37.16 -56.79
CA ALA A 475 -9.28 -36.99 -57.75
C ALA A 475 -8.84 -36.34 -59.09
N CYS A 476 -7.59 -35.88 -59.20
CA CYS A 476 -7.04 -35.24 -60.41
C CYS A 476 -5.82 -36.01 -60.97
N GLY A 477 -5.81 -37.34 -60.83
CA GLY A 477 -4.81 -38.21 -61.44
C GLY A 477 -5.43 -39.07 -62.53
N ASP A 478 -5.41 -38.58 -63.77
CA ASP A 478 -5.72 -39.38 -64.96
C ASP A 478 -4.64 -40.45 -65.15
N SER A 479 -4.98 -41.73 -64.99
CA SER A 479 -4.41 -42.87 -65.72
C SER A 479 -5.17 -44.19 -65.43
N PRO A 480 -5.66 -44.92 -66.45
CA PRO A 480 -6.35 -46.19 -66.29
C PRO A 480 -5.36 -47.35 -66.49
N LEU A 481 -4.69 -47.82 -65.44
CA LEU A 481 -3.95 -49.09 -65.53
C LEU A 481 -3.61 -49.65 -64.14
N PHE A 482 -4.45 -50.57 -63.67
CA PHE A 482 -4.19 -51.72 -62.78
C PHE A 482 -5.46 -52.07 -62.01
N GLY A 483 -6.36 -52.78 -62.70
CA GLY A 483 -7.30 -53.66 -62.03
C GLY A 483 -6.62 -55.00 -61.78
N LEU A 484 -6.65 -55.46 -60.53
CA LEU A 484 -6.81 -56.85 -60.06
C LEU A 484 -6.09 -57.05 -58.72
N GLY A 485 -6.85 -57.48 -57.72
CA GLY A 485 -6.32 -58.24 -56.59
C GLY A 485 -6.32 -57.53 -55.24
N LEU A 486 -7.48 -57.50 -54.59
CA LEU A 486 -7.72 -58.03 -53.24
C LEU A 486 -9.04 -57.47 -52.70
N GLY A 487 -10.14 -58.11 -53.10
CA GLY A 487 -11.37 -58.06 -52.33
C GLY A 487 -11.19 -58.86 -51.05
N GLY A 488 -11.45 -58.25 -49.90
CA GLY A 488 -11.41 -58.92 -48.61
C GLY A 488 -11.73 -57.98 -47.45
N ALA A 489 -12.99 -58.04 -47.00
CA ALA A 489 -13.50 -57.55 -45.72
C ALA A 489 -13.57 -56.01 -45.51
N ALA A 490 -14.63 -55.40 -46.08
CA ALA A 490 -15.18 -54.15 -45.57
C ALA A 490 -16.72 -54.23 -45.53
N SER A 491 -17.25 -55.06 -44.63
CA SER A 491 -18.67 -55.06 -44.27
C SER A 491 -18.80 -55.37 -42.79
N GLY A 492 -18.89 -54.35 -41.95
CA GLY A 492 -19.20 -54.51 -40.54
C GLY A 492 -18.76 -53.35 -39.66
N ALA A 493 -19.74 -52.60 -39.16
CA ALA A 493 -19.65 -51.68 -38.01
C ALA A 493 -19.01 -50.29 -38.20
N VAL A 494 -19.63 -49.44 -39.05
CA VAL A 494 -19.64 -47.98 -38.80
C VAL A 494 -21.06 -47.43 -39.05
N ALA A 495 -22.04 -47.90 -38.28
CA ALA A 495 -23.39 -47.35 -38.29
C ALA A 495 -24.13 -47.65 -36.98
N ALA A 496 -23.51 -47.38 -35.83
CA ALA A 496 -24.17 -47.44 -34.53
C ALA A 496 -23.36 -46.68 -33.47
N THR A 497 -23.25 -45.36 -33.59
CA THR A 497 -22.82 -44.45 -32.49
C THR A 497 -23.07 -42.98 -32.81
N VAL A 498 -24.12 -42.70 -33.57
CA VAL A 498 -24.66 -41.35 -33.73
C VAL A 498 -26.10 -41.45 -33.26
N ILE A 499 -26.50 -40.56 -32.34
CA ILE A 499 -27.77 -40.52 -31.58
C ILE A 499 -27.65 -41.13 -30.17
N THR A 500 -27.06 -40.37 -29.23
CA THR A 500 -27.51 -40.22 -27.81
C THR A 500 -26.67 -39.20 -27.03
N LEU A 501 -26.23 -38.10 -27.65
CA LEU A 501 -25.65 -36.96 -26.91
C LEU A 501 -26.24 -35.64 -27.42
N GLN A 502 -27.55 -35.53 -27.30
CA GLN A 502 -28.22 -34.25 -27.03
C GLN A 502 -29.17 -34.49 -25.86
N MET A 503 -29.27 -33.48 -24.99
CA MET A 503 -29.98 -33.45 -23.70
C MET A 503 -29.08 -33.77 -22.49
N GLY A 504 -28.31 -32.76 -22.06
CA GLY A 504 -27.63 -32.72 -20.77
C GLY A 504 -27.44 -31.26 -20.37
N VAL A 505 -28.51 -30.70 -19.79
CA VAL A 505 -28.60 -29.31 -19.32
C VAL A 505 -27.59 -29.04 -18.22
N VAL A 506 -26.97 -27.87 -18.30
CA VAL A 506 -26.10 -27.28 -17.26
C VAL A 506 -26.95 -26.89 -16.05
N SER A 507 -26.69 -27.46 -14.87
CA SER A 507 -26.91 -26.77 -13.59
C SER A 507 -26.25 -27.48 -12.41
N ALA A 508 -25.50 -26.70 -11.62
CA ALA A 508 -25.06 -26.91 -10.23
C ALA A 508 -24.10 -28.07 -9.93
N GLY A 509 -23.02 -27.73 -9.21
CA GLY A 509 -21.91 -28.61 -8.89
C GLY A 509 -22.29 -29.84 -8.05
N ILE A 510 -21.86 -30.99 -8.53
CA ILE A 510 -21.27 -32.16 -7.86
C ILE A 510 -21.03 -33.13 -9.02
N VAL A 511 -19.78 -33.50 -9.29
CA VAL A 511 -19.47 -34.54 -10.29
C VAL A 511 -19.80 -35.90 -9.67
N ALA A 512 -21.04 -36.36 -9.83
CA ALA A 512 -21.39 -37.75 -9.56
C ALA A 512 -20.93 -38.59 -10.77
N ILE A 513 -19.90 -39.41 -10.59
CA ILE A 513 -19.51 -40.42 -11.58
C ILE A 513 -20.59 -41.52 -11.52
N PRO A 514 -21.39 -41.76 -12.58
CA PRO A 514 -22.29 -42.89 -12.58
C PRO A 514 -21.45 -44.15 -12.79
N VAL A 515 -21.08 -44.82 -11.70
CA VAL A 515 -20.53 -46.18 -11.80
C VAL A 515 -21.68 -47.07 -12.25
N SER A 516 -21.59 -47.60 -13.47
CA SER A 516 -22.61 -48.51 -13.99
C SER A 516 -22.73 -49.72 -13.06
N LEU A 517 -23.95 -50.24 -12.88
CA LEU A 517 -24.19 -51.49 -12.16
C LEU A 517 -23.32 -52.64 -12.67
N THR A 518 -22.94 -52.62 -13.95
CA THR A 518 -21.99 -53.56 -14.56
C THR A 518 -20.56 -53.41 -14.03
N ALA A 519 -20.10 -52.20 -13.73
CA ALA A 519 -18.78 -51.98 -13.13
C ALA A 519 -18.77 -52.40 -11.65
N LEU A 520 -19.85 -52.14 -10.92
CA LEU A 520 -20.01 -52.63 -9.55
C LEU A 520 -20.07 -54.17 -9.50
N PHE A 521 -20.78 -54.79 -10.44
CA PHE A 521 -20.81 -56.25 -10.57
C PHE A 521 -19.44 -56.81 -10.94
N GLY A 522 -18.70 -56.18 -11.85
CA GLY A 522 -17.33 -56.59 -12.19
C GLY A 522 -16.36 -56.51 -11.01
N ILE A 523 -16.45 -55.45 -10.19
CA ILE A 523 -15.68 -55.30 -8.95
C ILE A 523 -16.08 -56.37 -7.93
N TRP A 524 -17.38 -56.61 -7.76
CA TRP A 524 -17.89 -57.64 -6.84
C TRP A 524 -17.43 -59.04 -7.26
N VAL A 525 -17.59 -59.42 -8.53
CA VAL A 525 -17.09 -60.68 -9.09
C VAL A 525 -15.58 -60.80 -8.86
N TYR A 526 -14.80 -59.76 -9.17
CA TYR A 526 -13.35 -59.78 -8.97
C TYR A 526 -12.95 -59.95 -7.51
N VAL A 527 -13.57 -59.22 -6.58
CA VAL A 527 -13.27 -59.31 -5.14
C VAL A 527 -13.67 -60.67 -4.57
N THR A 528 -14.78 -61.24 -5.04
CA THR A 528 -15.34 -62.48 -4.51
C THR A 528 -14.60 -63.72 -5.04
N LEU A 529 -14.17 -63.71 -6.31
CA LEU A 529 -13.42 -64.81 -6.92
C LEU A 529 -11.91 -64.75 -6.63
N LYS A 530 -11.35 -63.59 -6.33
CA LYS A 530 -9.92 -63.44 -6.00
C LYS A 530 -9.41 -64.35 -4.87
N PRO A 531 -10.12 -64.52 -3.72
CA PRO A 531 -9.68 -65.45 -2.68
C PRO A 531 -9.78 -66.92 -3.12
N SER A 532 -10.84 -67.31 -3.83
CA SER A 532 -10.98 -68.68 -4.35
C SER A 532 -9.93 -69.03 -5.40
N VAL A 533 -9.60 -68.09 -6.28
CA VAL A 533 -8.55 -68.26 -7.30
C VAL A 533 -7.16 -68.33 -6.65
N LYS A 534 -6.89 -67.54 -5.60
CA LYS A 534 -5.63 -67.63 -4.85
C LYS A 534 -5.47 -68.96 -4.10
N SER A 535 -6.57 -69.48 -3.55
CA SER A 535 -6.61 -70.79 -2.88
C SER A 535 -6.37 -71.95 -3.87
N CYS A 536 -6.98 -71.92 -5.06
CA CYS A 536 -6.75 -72.94 -6.10
C CYS A 536 -5.34 -72.88 -6.72
N LEU A 537 -4.68 -71.71 -6.71
CA LEU A 537 -3.34 -71.52 -7.28
C LEU A 537 -2.21 -71.75 -6.26
N GLY A 538 -2.51 -72.10 -5.01
CA GLY A 538 -1.49 -72.36 -3.97
C GLY A 538 -0.59 -71.16 -3.67
N LEU A 539 -1.09 -69.93 -3.87
CA LEU A 539 -0.34 -68.68 -3.68
C LEU A 539 -0.64 -68.01 -2.33
N GLU A 540 -0.80 -68.80 -1.27
CA GLU A 540 -0.67 -68.33 0.11
C GLU A 540 0.79 -68.48 0.52
N LYS A 541 1.53 -67.37 0.50
CA LYS A 541 2.77 -67.24 1.27
C LYS A 541 2.43 -66.50 2.54
N ASP A 542 2.72 -67.14 3.67
CA ASP A 542 2.75 -66.54 5.00
C ASP A 542 3.74 -65.36 5.03
N ASN A 543 3.18 -64.16 5.28
CA ASN A 543 3.71 -63.01 6.04
C ASN A 543 3.11 -61.69 5.55
#